data_AF-A0A966HFS5-F1
#
_entry.id   AF-A0A966HFS5-F1
#
_cell.length_a   1.000
_cell.length_b   1.000
_cell.length_c   1.000
_cell.angle_alpha   90.00
_cell.angle_beta   90.00
_cell.angle_gamma   90.00
#
_symmetry.space_group_name_H-M   'P 1'
#
loop_
_entity.id
_entity.type
_entity.pdbx_description
1 polymer ?
#
loop_
_entity_poly.entity_id
_entity_poly.type
_entity_poly.pdbx_seq_one_letter_code
_entity_poly.pdbx_strand_id
1 'polypeptide(L)'
;MPILTKEFLEQIGIYLDDESIAKLSESVEEELYQRVIKEIIELSDDDIIAELSKLNDMSDSDAQSWLQANVEDLDEIVNDEIAILLGDLAENADNIR
;
A
#
# COMPACT_ATOMS: atom_id res chain seq x y z
N MET A 1 -10.02 9.01 -0.12
CA MET A 1 -10.12 7.79 -0.94
C MET A 1 -8.91 6.94 -0.60
N PRO A 2 -8.83 5.65 -0.96
CA PRO A 2 -7.62 4.89 -0.70
C PRO A 2 -6.41 5.56 -1.38
N ILE A 3 -5.29 5.70 -0.66
CA ILE A 3 -4.06 6.31 -1.18
C ILE A 3 -3.35 5.34 -2.14
N LEU A 4 -3.39 4.03 -1.84
CA LEU A 4 -2.81 2.97 -2.67
C LEU A 4 -3.85 2.38 -3.64
N THR A 5 -4.36 3.22 -4.54
CA THR A 5 -5.27 2.75 -5.60
C THR A 5 -4.52 1.98 -6.66
N LYS A 6 -5.24 1.14 -7.43
CA LYS A 6 -4.69 0.52 -8.64
C LYS A 6 -3.92 1.50 -9.55
N GLU A 7 -4.47 2.70 -9.78
CA GLU A 7 -3.83 3.71 -10.63
C GLU A 7 -2.49 4.17 -10.08
N PHE A 8 -2.38 4.31 -8.75
CA PHE A 8 -1.13 4.65 -8.10
C PHE A 8 -0.11 3.51 -8.15
N LEU A 9 -0.56 2.26 -7.97
CA LEU A 9 0.30 1.08 -8.11
C LEU A 9 0.97 1.04 -9.50
N GLU A 10 0.18 1.27 -10.55
CA GLU A 10 0.72 1.32 -11.93
C GLU A 10 1.69 2.50 -12.13
N GLN A 11 1.49 3.63 -11.43
CA GLN A 11 2.40 4.78 -11.48
C GLN A 11 3.76 4.50 -10.85
N ILE A 12 3.81 3.72 -9.77
CA ILE A 12 5.07 3.29 -9.13
C ILE A 12 5.67 2.03 -9.76
N GLY A 13 5.10 1.55 -10.88
CA GLY A 13 5.65 0.43 -11.64
C GLY A 13 5.14 -0.95 -11.23
N ILE A 14 4.12 -1.02 -10.38
CA ILE A 14 3.49 -2.27 -9.94
C ILE A 14 2.29 -2.59 -10.84
N TYR A 15 2.37 -3.72 -11.53
CA TYR A 15 1.31 -4.19 -12.43
C TYR A 15 0.69 -5.47 -11.90
N LEU A 16 -0.59 -5.39 -11.53
CA LEU A 16 -1.36 -6.52 -11.06
C LEU A 16 -2.08 -7.22 -12.22
N ASP A 17 -2.26 -8.54 -12.10
CA ASP A 17 -3.09 -9.29 -13.05
C ASP A 17 -4.59 -9.06 -12.80
N ASP A 18 -5.41 -9.45 -13.77
CA ASP A 18 -6.87 -9.24 -13.69
C ASP A 18 -7.51 -9.89 -12.47
N GLU A 19 -6.96 -11.02 -12.00
CA GLU A 19 -7.45 -11.71 -10.81
C GLU A 19 -7.14 -10.92 -9.53
N SER A 20 -5.92 -10.41 -9.40
CA SER A 20 -5.49 -9.59 -8.27
C SER A 20 -6.23 -8.27 -8.23
N ILE A 21 -6.44 -7.64 -9.39
CA ILE A 21 -7.25 -6.43 -9.53
C ILE A 21 -8.69 -6.68 -9.05
N ALA A 22 -9.28 -7.83 -9.41
CA ALA A 22 -10.63 -8.17 -8.98
C ALA A 22 -10.76 -8.35 -7.45
N LYS A 23 -9.64 -8.64 -6.76
CA LYS A 23 -9.57 -8.76 -5.29
C LYS A 23 -9.25 -7.42 -4.61
N LEU A 24 -8.76 -6.42 -5.33
CA LEU A 24 -8.39 -5.09 -4.82
C LEU A 24 -9.64 -4.20 -4.59
N SER A 25 -10.53 -4.61 -3.68
CA SER A 25 -11.65 -3.77 -3.26
C SER A 25 -11.18 -2.61 -2.38
N GLU A 26 -12.00 -1.57 -2.20
CA GLU A 26 -11.67 -0.41 -1.35
C GLU A 26 -11.19 -0.81 0.05
N SER A 27 -11.81 -1.83 0.67
CA SER A 27 -11.37 -2.36 1.97
C SER A 27 -9.99 -3.02 1.94
N VAL A 28 -9.61 -3.63 0.82
CA VAL A 28 -8.31 -4.27 0.61
C VAL A 28 -7.27 -3.20 0.32
N GLU A 29 -7.61 -2.16 -0.43
CA GLU A 29 -6.73 -1.00 -0.64
C GLU A 29 -6.46 -0.26 0.68
N GLU A 30 -7.46 -0.13 1.55
CA GLU A 30 -7.28 0.40 2.91
C GLU A 30 -6.38 -0.48 3.78
N GLU A 31 -6.60 -1.81 3.77
CA GLU A 31 -5.76 -2.74 4.51
C GLU A 31 -4.31 -2.72 4.00
N LEU A 32 -4.13 -2.72 2.68
CA LEU A 32 -2.82 -2.59 2.05
C LEU A 32 -2.12 -1.31 2.49
N TYR A 33 -2.83 -0.18 2.49
CA TYR A 33 -2.27 1.09 2.94
C TYR A 33 -1.80 1.01 4.40
N GLN A 34 -2.57 0.42 5.30
CA GLN A 34 -2.15 0.28 6.71
C GLN A 34 -0.89 -0.60 6.85
N ARG A 35 -0.81 -1.70 6.09
CA ARG A 35 0.35 -2.59 6.08
C ARG A 35 1.60 -1.90 5.56
N VAL A 36 1.49 -1.22 4.42
CA VAL A 36 2.60 -0.46 3.81
C VAL A 36 3.08 0.64 4.74
N ILE A 37 2.18 1.44 5.34
CA ILE A 37 2.59 2.48 6.29
C ILE A 37 3.28 1.89 7.51
N LYS A 38 2.82 0.73 8.01
CA LYS A 38 3.48 0.03 9.11
C LYS A 38 4.89 -0.40 8.73
N GLU A 39 5.08 -0.98 7.54
CA GLU A 39 6.39 -1.40 7.07
C GLU A 39 7.33 -0.20 6.87
N ILE A 40 6.84 0.89 6.28
CA ILE A 40 7.61 2.14 6.14
C ILE A 40 8.06 2.64 7.52
N ILE A 41 7.18 2.63 8.54
CA ILE A 41 7.55 3.02 9.90
C ILE A 41 8.63 2.11 10.50
N GLU A 42 8.58 0.81 10.23
CA GLU A 42 9.56 -0.16 10.75
C GLU A 42 10.94 -0.05 10.09
N LEU A 43 10.97 0.35 8.82
CA LEU A 43 12.19 0.51 8.02
C LEU A 43 12.80 1.92 8.07
N SER A 44 12.01 2.93 8.46
CA SER A 44 12.43 4.33 8.43
C SER A 44 12.90 4.86 9.78
N ASP A 45 13.70 5.94 9.75
CA ASP A 45 14.14 6.67 10.94
C ASP A 45 13.04 7.58 11.52
N ASP A 46 13.23 8.01 12.77
CA ASP A 46 12.30 8.87 13.53
C ASP A 46 11.86 10.14 12.79
N ASP A 47 12.72 10.71 11.94
CA ASP A 47 12.43 11.92 11.15
C ASP A 47 11.35 11.65 10.09
N ILE A 48 11.46 10.52 9.36
CA ILE A 48 10.46 10.09 8.38
C ILE A 48 9.15 9.76 9.08
N ILE A 49 9.21 9.07 10.23
CA ILE A 49 8.03 8.70 11.03
C ILE A 49 7.26 9.96 11.48
N ALA A 50 7.98 11.00 11.91
CA ALA A 50 7.36 12.27 12.29
C ALA A 50 6.64 12.93 11.10
N GLU A 51 7.17 12.80 9.89
CA GLU A 51 6.52 13.32 8.69
C GLU A 51 5.34 12.47 8.19
N LEU A 52 5.41 11.14 8.33
CA LEU A 52 4.31 10.23 8.01
C LEU A 52 3.02 10.60 8.76
N SER A 53 3.13 11.09 10.00
CA SER A 53 1.98 11.55 10.78
C SER A 53 1.18 12.67 10.10
N LYS A 54 1.83 13.45 9.23
CA LYS A 54 1.23 14.56 8.48
C LYS A 54 0.52 14.09 7.21
N LEU A 55 0.74 12.86 6.74
CA LEU A 55 0.08 12.33 5.54
C LEU A 55 -1.44 12.34 5.68
N ASN A 56 -1.97 12.11 6.88
CA ASN A 56 -3.41 12.16 7.14
C ASN A 56 -4.03 13.56 6.97
N ASP A 57 -3.21 14.61 7.05
CA ASP A 57 -3.64 16.00 6.83
C ASP A 57 -3.45 16.45 5.37
N MET A 58 -2.79 15.64 4.53
CA MET A 58 -2.55 15.90 3.12
C MET A 58 -3.71 15.40 2.25
N SER A 59 -3.78 15.92 1.02
CA SER A 59 -4.65 15.33 0.01
C SER A 59 -4.08 14.00 -0.49
N ASP A 60 -4.92 13.09 -0.98
CA ASP A 60 -4.49 11.77 -1.49
C ASP A 60 -3.36 11.91 -2.54
N SER A 61 -3.44 12.89 -3.44
CA SER A 61 -2.40 13.14 -4.45
C SER A 61 -1.08 13.68 -3.87
N ASP A 62 -1.17 14.53 -2.83
CA ASP A 62 0.02 15.05 -2.16
C ASP A 62 0.69 13.93 -1.35
N ALA A 63 -0.11 13.09 -0.68
CA ALA A 63 0.37 11.92 0.06
C ALA A 63 1.09 10.93 -0.87
N GLN A 64 0.50 10.60 -2.02
CA GLN A 64 1.12 9.77 -3.05
C GLN A 64 2.47 10.33 -3.53
N SER A 65 2.53 11.64 -3.80
CA SER A 65 3.76 12.31 -4.24
C SER A 65 4.82 12.31 -3.14
N TRP A 66 4.40 12.51 -1.89
CA TRP A 66 5.30 12.49 -0.73
C TRP A 66 5.88 11.09 -0.52
N LEU A 67 5.05 10.04 -0.61
CA LEU A 67 5.51 8.66 -0.47
C LEU A 67 6.60 8.34 -1.52
N GLN A 68 6.35 8.66 -2.79
CA GLN A 68 7.33 8.43 -3.87
C GLN A 68 8.64 9.21 -3.68
N ALA A 69 8.58 10.38 -3.06
CA ALA A 69 9.74 11.27 -2.92
C ALA A 69 10.57 11.00 -1.65
N ASN A 70 9.95 10.45 -0.59
CA ASN A 70 10.57 10.32 0.73
C ASN A 70 10.77 8.87 1.16
N VAL A 71 10.07 7.91 0.57
CA VAL A 71 10.21 6.48 0.87
C VAL A 71 11.05 5.85 -0.23
N GLU A 72 12.27 5.43 0.13
CA GLU A 72 13.11 4.61 -0.75
C GLU A 72 12.48 3.21 -0.90
N ASP A 73 12.61 2.62 -2.09
CA ASP A 73 12.09 1.29 -2.42
C ASP A 73 10.59 1.11 -2.10
N LEU A 74 9.81 2.20 -2.21
CA LEU A 74 8.36 2.19 -1.98
C LEU A 74 7.66 1.13 -2.84
N ASP A 75 8.07 0.98 -4.09
CA ASP A 75 7.54 -0.02 -5.01
C ASP A 75 7.81 -1.44 -4.54
N GLU A 76 9.00 -1.73 -4.01
CA GLU A 76 9.32 -3.03 -3.42
C GLU A 76 8.45 -3.30 -2.18
N ILE A 77 8.37 -2.34 -1.25
CA ILE A 77 7.55 -2.45 -0.03
C ILE A 77 6.09 -2.73 -0.38
N VAL A 78 5.52 -1.94 -1.29
CA VAL A 78 4.12 -2.07 -1.68
C VAL A 78 3.88 -3.41 -2.39
N ASN A 79 4.80 -3.84 -3.25
CA ASN A 79 4.66 -5.11 -3.97
C ASN A 79 4.71 -6.33 -3.03
N ASP A 80 5.60 -6.32 -2.05
CA ASP A 80 5.71 -7.37 -1.04
C ASP A 80 4.43 -7.46 -0.20
N GLU A 81 3.92 -6.32 0.27
CA GLU A 81 2.67 -6.29 1.04
C GLU A 81 1.45 -6.70 0.21
N ILE A 82 1.40 -6.37 -1.08
CA ILE A 82 0.35 -6.87 -1.98
C ILE A 82 0.41 -8.39 -2.08
N ALA A 83 1.61 -8.97 -2.27
CA ALA A 83 1.77 -10.42 -2.38
C ALA A 83 1.32 -11.14 -1.10
N ILE A 84 1.67 -10.60 0.07
CA ILE A 84 1.23 -11.10 1.37
C ILE A 84 -0.30 -10.99 1.49
N LEU A 85 -0.87 -9.81 1.21
CA LEU A 85 -2.29 -9.56 1.35
C LEU A 85 -3.13 -10.45 0.43
N LEU A 86 -2.72 -10.63 -0.83
CA LEU A 86 -3.40 -11.54 -1.77
C LEU A 86 -3.29 -13.00 -1.32
N GLY A 87 -2.17 -13.38 -0.70
CA GLY A 87 -2.00 -14.69 -0.05
C GLY A 87 -2.99 -14.87 1.09
N ASP A 88 -3.05 -13.91 2.01
CA ASP A 88 -3.99 -13.90 3.15
C ASP A 88 -5.45 -13.98 2.68
N LEU A 89 -5.80 -13.29 1.60
CA LEU A 89 -7.14 -13.34 1.00
C LEU A 89 -7.45 -14.71 0.40
N ALA A 90 -6.48 -15.34 -0.26
CA ALA A 90 -6.65 -16.69 -0.80
C ALA A 90 -6.82 -17.73 0.32
N GLU A 91 -6.02 -17.66 1.38
CA GLU A 91 -6.14 -18.55 2.54
C GLU A 91 -7.47 -18.35 3.28
N ASN A 92 -7.90 -17.09 3.46
CA ASN A 92 -9.19 -16.80 4.07
C ASN A 92 -10.37 -17.27 3.21
N ALA A 93 -10.26 -17.23 1.88
CA ALA A 93 -11.29 -17.77 0.97
C ALA A 93 -11.41 -19.30 1.08
N ASP A 94 -10.29 -20.01 1.28
CA ASP A 94 -10.27 -21.46 1.47
C ASP A 94 -10.79 -21.90 2.85
N ASN A 95 -10.73 -21.01 3.86
CA ASN A 95 -11.27 -21.26 5.20
C ASN A 95 -12.80 -21.16 5.31
N ILE A 96 -13.51 -20.71 4.26
CA ILE A 96 -14.99 -20.69 4.19
C ILE A 96 -15.49 -21.94 3.44
N ARG A 97 -15.10 -23.14 3.89
CA ARG A 97 -15.53 -24.41 3.27
C ARG A 97 -16.27 -25.34 4.23
#